data_AF-A0A4S9XDK3-F1
#
_entry.id   AF-A0A4S9XDK3-F1
#
_cell.length_a   1.000
_cell.length_b   1.000
_cell.length_c   1.000
_cell.angle_alpha   90.00
_cell.angle_beta   90.00
_cell.angle_gamma   90.00
#
_symmetry.space_group_name_H-M   'P 1'
#
loop_
_entity.id
_entity.type
_entity.pdbx_description
1 polymer ?
#
loop_
_entity_poly.entity_id
_entity_poly.type
_entity_poly.pdbx_seq_one_letter_code
_entity_poly.pdbx_strand_id
1 'polypeptide(L)'
;SNYASYIDPFKERPQPDPPTHVGLPNYARQEALRIRDWHDESDRPDLRRDFVQSRRVSDITAKFYTDLNVRFATPCPVDHLVPTDSEGRPFMPSDDEDLNPAMAENTMQNQGNFVTRLVELKTENDIAYRTVTRTNLPQGLNKIRLSDFRTFFTALHSMSEHWETDLDDYFFLDDDGKSVRDEDHPEFADQDMMLDVQNMEEDSVDLPPSAPLTYSELIARDQESPPLSKILSHGSDASSDDFLRELYRGRRTSTGSKMPWVYRMDVIKGFMEAAAFPFRCKIGSPRVHPTLLLSGVRLPVNYQSFLIHRVPKEKEKRHMIQGPLMAAYVRKELEDFDSGSDDEIRDKLRLDQLKEIGSLLHLAQERRRQGREEKVWIKPTPKGGKHWFSEMASDAAEPETPDMDDANDLIAAALGKEAAVHFANGKKKKRTQYETWKAMEPMRSHWDPNCDYQAIGKDEGSEWDTVYVLSSMYYHVSILKLRVHGAYLDFVATGKFPETIPADKDWCHPVLQRSKWFDLFNVKDRIEAFRCLWGIMCYLTR
;
A
#
# COMPACT_ATOMS: atom_id res chain seq x y z
N SER A 1 18.61 7.24 13.78
CA SER A 1 18.64 8.33 12.80
C SER A 1 18.98 7.67 11.47
N ASN A 2 17.95 7.20 10.74
CA ASN A 2 18.12 6.28 9.60
C ASN A 2 17.94 6.97 8.24
N TYR A 3 18.09 8.29 8.20
CA TYR A 3 17.97 9.03 6.94
C TYR A 3 19.34 9.19 6.31
N ALA A 4 19.41 8.83 5.03
CA ALA A 4 20.61 8.91 4.22
C ALA A 4 21.11 10.36 4.11
N SER A 5 22.43 10.53 4.11
CA SER A 5 23.08 11.79 3.76
C SER A 5 22.78 12.15 2.31
N TYR A 6 22.60 13.44 2.02
CA TYR A 6 22.41 13.89 0.63
C TYR A 6 23.50 13.37 -0.29
N ILE A 7 23.10 12.72 -1.39
CA ILE A 7 24.00 12.21 -2.40
C ILE A 7 23.98 13.17 -3.58
N ASP A 8 25.16 13.65 -3.92
CA ASP A 8 25.35 14.51 -5.07
C ASP A 8 25.26 13.68 -6.36
N PRO A 9 24.25 13.90 -7.22
CA PRO A 9 24.08 13.12 -8.44
C PRO A 9 25.22 13.31 -9.45
N PHE A 10 25.96 14.41 -9.39
CA PHE A 10 27.04 14.68 -10.34
C PHE A 10 28.39 14.10 -9.91
N LYS A 11 28.46 13.56 -8.69
CA LYS A 11 29.68 12.93 -8.18
C LYS A 11 29.85 11.55 -8.81
N GLU A 12 31.05 11.30 -9.35
CA GLU A 12 31.45 10.01 -9.92
C GLU A 12 31.58 8.93 -8.83
N ARG A 13 31.02 7.76 -9.09
CA ARG A 13 30.96 6.61 -8.18
C ARG A 13 31.07 5.30 -8.98
N PRO A 14 31.42 4.17 -8.34
CA PRO A 14 31.25 2.86 -8.98
C PRO A 14 29.78 2.62 -9.36
N GLN A 15 29.57 1.92 -10.47
CA GLN A 15 28.25 1.59 -10.98
C GLN A 15 27.39 0.83 -9.94
N PRO A 16 26.14 1.27 -9.67
CA PRO A 16 25.21 0.50 -8.86
C PRO A 16 24.59 -0.66 -9.68
N ASP A 17 23.98 -1.63 -9.00
CA ASP A 17 23.23 -2.70 -9.68
C ASP A 17 22.20 -2.12 -10.68
N PRO A 18 21.92 -2.82 -11.79
CA PRO A 18 20.98 -2.38 -12.81
C PRO A 18 19.62 -1.92 -12.26
N PRO A 19 18.96 -0.94 -12.91
CA PRO A 19 17.66 -0.46 -12.47
C PRO A 19 16.63 -1.59 -12.45
N THR A 20 15.78 -1.58 -11.41
CA THR A 20 14.70 -2.56 -11.31
C THR A 20 13.58 -2.15 -12.27
N HIS A 21 13.17 -3.08 -13.13
CA HIS A 21 12.04 -2.88 -14.03
C HIS A 21 10.73 -2.62 -13.26
N VAL A 22 9.90 -1.71 -13.79
CA VAL A 22 8.64 -1.28 -13.18
C VAL A 22 7.49 -1.72 -14.07
N GLY A 23 6.93 -2.90 -13.80
CA GLY A 23 5.73 -3.39 -14.47
C GLY A 23 4.49 -3.18 -13.60
N LEU A 24 3.65 -2.20 -13.94
CA LEU A 24 2.42 -1.88 -13.19
C LEU A 24 1.23 -2.74 -13.64
N PRO A 25 0.30 -3.09 -12.74
CA PRO A 25 -0.86 -3.89 -13.10
C PRO A 25 -1.82 -3.11 -14.01
N ASN A 26 -2.10 -3.69 -15.17
CA ASN A 26 -3.04 -3.17 -16.15
C ASN A 26 -4.38 -3.93 -16.11
N TYR A 27 -5.29 -3.53 -15.21
CA TYR A 27 -6.61 -4.17 -15.10
C TYR A 27 -7.54 -3.88 -16.30
N ALA A 28 -7.21 -2.95 -17.20
CA ALA A 28 -8.01 -2.75 -18.41
C ALA A 28 -7.95 -3.96 -19.36
N ARG A 29 -6.94 -4.82 -19.20
CA ARG A 29 -6.78 -6.07 -19.97
C ARG A 29 -7.64 -7.23 -19.46
N GLN A 30 -8.39 -7.07 -18.37
CA GLN A 30 -9.23 -8.13 -17.85
C GLN A 30 -10.50 -8.32 -18.66
N GLU A 31 -10.93 -9.57 -18.81
CA GLU A 31 -12.19 -9.92 -19.46
C GLU A 31 -13.38 -9.30 -18.73
N ALA A 32 -14.37 -8.85 -19.49
CA ALA A 32 -15.62 -8.35 -18.92
C ALA A 32 -16.29 -9.45 -18.09
N LEU A 33 -16.46 -9.17 -16.79
CA LEU A 33 -17.15 -10.11 -15.89
C LEU A 33 -18.62 -10.22 -16.26
N ARG A 34 -19.15 -11.45 -16.16
CA ARG A 34 -20.59 -11.68 -16.21
C ARG A 34 -21.21 -11.27 -14.88
N ILE A 35 -21.77 -10.07 -14.84
CA ILE A 35 -22.55 -9.56 -13.72
C ILE A 35 -23.90 -10.28 -13.66
N ARG A 36 -24.32 -10.73 -12.47
CA ARG A 36 -25.56 -11.50 -12.26
C ARG A 36 -26.48 -10.78 -11.31
N ASP A 37 -27.72 -10.53 -11.72
CA ASP A 37 -28.73 -10.03 -10.79
C ASP A 37 -29.11 -11.13 -9.80
N TRP A 38 -29.10 -10.81 -8.51
CA TRP A 38 -29.54 -11.73 -7.46
C TRP A 38 -30.98 -11.41 -7.08
N HIS A 39 -31.92 -12.22 -7.57
CA HIS A 39 -33.36 -12.04 -7.36
C HIS A 39 -33.95 -13.08 -6.42
N ASP A 40 -33.31 -14.22 -6.21
CA ASP A 40 -33.75 -15.27 -5.29
C ASP A 40 -32.56 -15.91 -4.56
N GLU A 41 -32.82 -16.63 -3.47
CA GLU A 41 -31.81 -17.41 -2.74
C GLU A 41 -31.13 -18.45 -3.64
N SER A 42 -31.78 -18.91 -4.71
CA SER A 42 -31.17 -19.78 -5.71
C SER A 42 -29.98 -19.15 -6.44
N ASP A 43 -29.93 -17.82 -6.53
CA ASP A 43 -28.85 -17.08 -7.18
C ASP A 43 -27.63 -16.92 -6.27
N ARG A 44 -27.73 -17.34 -5.00
CA ARG A 44 -26.71 -17.15 -3.98
C ARG A 44 -25.39 -17.83 -4.37
N PRO A 45 -24.28 -17.06 -4.46
CA PRO A 45 -22.97 -17.65 -4.59
C PRO A 45 -22.49 -18.29 -3.27
N ASP A 46 -21.74 -19.39 -3.38
CA ASP A 46 -21.10 -20.05 -2.23
C ASP A 46 -19.70 -19.50 -1.97
N LEU A 47 -19.64 -18.23 -1.55
CA LEU A 47 -18.39 -17.53 -1.26
C LEU A 47 -17.54 -18.29 -0.22
N ARG A 48 -18.18 -18.94 0.76
CA ARG A 48 -17.46 -19.72 1.78
C ARG A 48 -16.66 -20.85 1.16
N ARG A 49 -17.30 -21.66 0.31
CA ARG A 49 -16.64 -22.80 -0.32
C ARG A 49 -15.49 -22.34 -1.19
N ASP A 50 -15.72 -21.31 -2.01
CA ASP A 50 -14.74 -20.86 -2.99
C ASP A 50 -13.47 -20.33 -2.28
N PHE A 51 -13.60 -19.52 -1.23
CA PHE A 51 -12.44 -19.00 -0.48
C PHE A 51 -11.76 -20.02 0.44
N VAL A 52 -12.49 -20.98 1.02
CA VAL A 52 -11.89 -22.01 1.91
C VAL A 52 -11.14 -23.08 1.13
N GLN A 53 -11.55 -23.36 -0.11
CA GLN A 53 -10.90 -24.37 -0.96
C GLN A 53 -9.64 -23.87 -1.64
N SER A 54 -9.50 -22.55 -1.82
CA SER A 54 -8.31 -21.92 -2.43
C SER A 54 -7.07 -22.16 -1.58
N ARG A 55 -6.04 -22.80 -2.15
CA ARG A 55 -4.74 -23.03 -1.48
C ARG A 55 -3.56 -22.43 -2.24
N ARG A 56 -3.72 -22.24 -3.56
CA ARG A 56 -2.70 -21.70 -4.47
C ARG A 56 -3.23 -20.48 -5.20
N VAL A 57 -2.32 -19.67 -5.76
CA VAL A 57 -2.69 -18.49 -6.54
C VAL A 57 -3.49 -18.86 -7.79
N SER A 58 -3.10 -19.97 -8.44
CA SER A 58 -3.80 -20.54 -9.60
C SER A 58 -5.24 -20.97 -9.33
N ASP A 59 -5.62 -21.17 -8.06
CA ASP A 59 -6.99 -21.53 -7.70
C ASP A 59 -7.93 -20.32 -7.81
N ILE A 60 -7.39 -19.10 -7.86
CA ILE A 60 -8.14 -17.85 -8.00
C ILE A 60 -8.57 -17.69 -9.47
N THR A 61 -9.73 -18.25 -9.76
CA THR A 61 -10.32 -18.22 -11.11
C THR A 61 -11.29 -17.04 -11.29
N ALA A 62 -11.71 -16.81 -12.53
CA ALA A 62 -12.75 -15.82 -12.87
C ALA A 62 -14.09 -16.05 -12.11
N LYS A 63 -14.30 -17.25 -11.58
CA LYS A 63 -15.46 -17.59 -10.74
C LYS A 63 -15.53 -16.72 -9.49
N PHE A 64 -14.41 -16.49 -8.79
CA PHE A 64 -14.37 -15.63 -7.59
C PHE A 64 -14.96 -14.25 -7.82
N TYR A 65 -14.63 -13.65 -8.96
CA TYR A 65 -15.13 -12.33 -9.34
C TYR A 65 -16.59 -12.34 -9.74
N THR A 66 -17.01 -13.41 -10.43
CA THR A 66 -18.42 -13.61 -10.80
C THR A 66 -19.27 -13.76 -9.54
N ASP A 67 -18.77 -14.46 -8.53
CA ASP A 67 -19.47 -14.70 -7.27
C ASP A 67 -19.43 -13.49 -6.32
N LEU A 68 -18.33 -12.72 -6.32
CA LEU A 68 -18.30 -11.42 -5.63
C LEU A 68 -19.14 -10.36 -6.38
N ASN A 69 -19.46 -10.58 -7.65
CA ASN A 69 -20.34 -9.74 -8.45
C ASN A 69 -19.94 -8.24 -8.46
N VAL A 70 -18.64 -7.96 -8.33
CA VAL A 70 -18.12 -6.59 -8.34
C VAL A 70 -18.03 -6.11 -9.78
N ARG A 71 -18.72 -5.00 -10.08
CA ARG A 71 -18.64 -4.34 -11.38
C ARG A 71 -17.44 -3.40 -11.44
N PHE A 72 -16.54 -3.66 -12.39
CA PHE A 72 -15.44 -2.75 -12.68
C PHE A 72 -15.91 -1.65 -13.63
N ALA A 73 -15.85 -0.40 -13.17
CA ALA A 73 -16.05 0.74 -14.05
C ALA A 73 -14.78 0.99 -14.88
N THR A 74 -14.96 1.56 -16.08
CA THR A 74 -13.85 2.04 -16.90
C THR A 74 -13.01 3.02 -16.08
N PRO A 75 -11.66 2.93 -16.13
CA PRO A 75 -10.79 3.93 -15.51
C PRO A 75 -11.23 5.34 -15.93
N CYS A 76 -11.41 6.22 -14.95
CA CYS A 76 -11.92 7.56 -15.17
C CYS A 76 -10.91 8.62 -14.68
N PRO A 77 -10.98 9.86 -15.23
CA PRO A 77 -10.24 10.99 -14.68
C PRO A 77 -10.56 11.21 -13.20
N VAL A 78 -9.65 11.87 -12.48
CA VAL A 78 -9.79 12.13 -11.04
C VAL A 78 -11.07 12.88 -10.68
N ASP A 79 -11.55 13.74 -11.59
CA ASP A 79 -12.78 14.52 -11.43
C ASP A 79 -14.02 13.65 -11.25
N HIS A 80 -14.03 12.45 -11.84
CA HIS A 80 -15.16 11.52 -11.77
C HIS A 80 -15.08 10.56 -10.57
N LEU A 81 -13.92 10.48 -9.91
CA LEU A 81 -13.78 9.69 -8.70
C LEU A 81 -14.46 10.37 -7.52
N VAL A 82 -14.28 11.68 -7.37
CA VAL A 82 -14.90 12.44 -6.29
C VAL A 82 -16.35 12.80 -6.69
N PRO A 83 -17.37 12.43 -5.90
CA PRO A 83 -18.74 12.87 -6.15
C PRO A 83 -18.85 14.39 -6.19
N THR A 84 -19.94 14.90 -6.77
CA THR A 84 -20.31 16.32 -6.64
C THR A 84 -21.27 16.50 -5.48
N ASP A 85 -21.45 17.74 -5.01
CA ASP A 85 -22.50 18.06 -4.06
C ASP A 85 -23.91 18.00 -4.68
N SER A 86 -24.94 18.29 -3.89
CA SER A 86 -26.34 18.31 -4.33
C SER A 86 -26.64 19.36 -5.41
N GLU A 87 -25.80 20.38 -5.55
CA GLU A 87 -25.91 21.43 -6.57
C GLU A 87 -25.02 21.14 -7.80
N GLY A 88 -24.33 19.99 -7.83
CA GLY A 88 -23.44 19.60 -8.90
C GLY A 88 -22.06 20.27 -8.84
N ARG A 89 -21.71 20.94 -7.73
CA ARG A 89 -20.40 21.55 -7.53
C ARG A 89 -19.38 20.46 -7.16
N PRO A 90 -18.18 20.46 -7.75
CA PRO A 90 -17.16 19.47 -7.41
C PRO A 90 -16.70 19.67 -5.96
N PHE A 91 -16.23 18.63 -5.27
CA PHE A 91 -15.45 18.82 -4.02
C PHE A 91 -13.96 18.97 -4.27
N MET A 92 -13.50 18.56 -5.47
CA MET A 92 -12.09 18.64 -5.84
C MET A 92 -11.71 20.09 -6.19
N PRO A 93 -10.62 20.64 -5.64
CA PRO A 93 -10.16 21.97 -6.01
C PRO A 93 -9.64 21.99 -7.46
N SER A 94 -9.81 23.13 -8.14
CA SER A 94 -9.23 23.39 -9.46
C SER A 94 -7.69 23.40 -9.42
N ASP A 95 -7.05 23.40 -10.59
CA ASP A 95 -5.58 23.55 -10.70
C ASP A 95 -5.11 24.94 -10.28
N ASP A 96 -5.93 25.93 -10.58
CA ASP A 96 -5.78 27.29 -10.11
C ASP A 96 -6.09 27.34 -8.61
N GLU A 97 -5.43 28.23 -7.87
CA GLU A 97 -5.55 28.44 -6.41
C GLU A 97 -6.96 28.91 -5.96
N ASP A 98 -7.93 28.75 -6.85
CA ASP A 98 -9.29 29.24 -6.77
C ASP A 98 -10.18 28.37 -5.87
N LEU A 99 -11.09 29.09 -5.23
CA LEU A 99 -12.05 28.61 -4.25
C LEU A 99 -12.94 27.51 -4.82
N ASN A 100 -13.07 26.41 -4.08
CA ASN A 100 -14.21 25.53 -4.25
C ASN A 100 -15.27 25.80 -3.16
N PRO A 101 -16.47 26.31 -3.50
CA PRO A 101 -17.51 26.62 -2.53
C PRO A 101 -18.09 25.38 -1.80
N ALA A 102 -17.86 24.15 -2.28
CA ALA A 102 -18.32 22.92 -1.63
C ALA A 102 -17.45 22.49 -0.42
N MET A 103 -16.39 23.23 -0.07
CA MET A 103 -15.54 22.92 1.08
C MET A 103 -16.28 23.23 2.39
N ALA A 104 -16.70 22.18 3.11
CA ALA A 104 -17.33 22.27 4.43
C ALA A 104 -16.48 22.98 5.52
N GLU A 105 -17.11 23.22 6.68
CA GLU A 105 -16.67 24.01 7.85
C GLU A 105 -15.20 24.47 7.82
N ASN A 106 -14.99 25.80 7.72
CA ASN A 106 -13.70 26.52 7.64
C ASN A 106 -13.04 26.57 6.26
N THR A 107 -13.83 26.88 5.22
CA THR A 107 -13.42 27.10 3.82
C THR A 107 -12.13 27.94 3.69
N MET A 108 -12.01 29.08 4.39
CA MET A 108 -10.80 29.92 4.31
C MET A 108 -9.55 29.25 4.89
N GLN A 109 -9.68 28.51 5.99
CA GLN A 109 -8.55 27.83 6.62
C GLN A 109 -8.10 26.63 5.78
N ASN A 110 -9.05 25.85 5.28
CA ASN A 110 -8.75 24.72 4.42
C ASN A 110 -8.17 25.16 3.08
N GLN A 111 -8.66 26.25 2.50
CA GLN A 111 -8.07 26.83 1.28
C GLN A 111 -6.62 27.29 1.51
N GLY A 112 -6.35 28.06 2.56
CA GLY A 112 -4.98 28.48 2.88
C GLY A 112 -4.04 27.29 3.11
N ASN A 113 -4.54 26.24 3.77
CA ASN A 113 -3.80 24.99 3.96
C ASN A 113 -3.55 24.26 2.63
N PHE A 114 -4.52 24.24 1.71
CA PHE A 114 -4.38 23.61 0.39
C PHE A 114 -3.34 24.33 -0.46
N VAL A 115 -3.43 25.66 -0.59
CA VAL A 115 -2.51 26.45 -1.41
C VAL A 115 -1.07 26.34 -0.88
N THR A 116 -0.87 26.45 0.45
CA THR A 116 0.45 26.30 1.07
C THR A 116 1.06 24.92 0.75
N ARG A 117 0.27 23.86 0.87
CA ARG A 117 0.66 22.48 0.54
C ARG A 117 0.94 22.30 -0.95
N LEU A 118 0.15 22.91 -1.82
CA LEU A 118 0.32 22.85 -3.25
C LEU A 118 1.64 23.51 -3.68
N VAL A 119 1.99 24.66 -3.09
CA VAL A 119 3.29 25.32 -3.31
C VAL A 119 4.44 24.42 -2.88
N GLU A 120 4.36 23.80 -1.68
CA GLU A 120 5.38 22.84 -1.24
C GLU A 120 5.51 21.66 -2.22
N LEU A 121 4.38 21.10 -2.68
CA LEU A 121 4.37 19.93 -3.56
C LEU A 121 4.84 20.24 -5.00
N LYS A 122 4.68 21.49 -5.47
CA LYS A 122 5.23 21.99 -6.75
C LYS A 122 6.76 22.10 -6.75
N THR A 123 7.41 22.02 -5.58
CA THR A 123 8.88 22.12 -5.47
C THR A 123 9.56 20.97 -6.21
N GLU A 124 10.54 21.27 -7.06
CA GLU A 124 11.36 20.26 -7.73
C GLU A 124 12.07 19.33 -6.73
N ASN A 125 12.23 18.06 -7.12
CA ASN A 125 12.73 17.01 -6.23
C ASN A 125 14.11 17.36 -5.64
N ASP A 126 15.04 17.84 -6.46
CA ASP A 126 16.39 18.20 -6.00
C ASP A 126 16.40 19.35 -4.98
N ILE A 127 15.61 20.41 -5.24
CA ILE A 127 15.46 21.53 -4.31
C ILE A 127 14.89 21.02 -2.99
N ALA A 128 13.87 20.17 -3.05
CA ALA A 128 13.24 19.60 -1.87
C ALA A 128 14.21 18.72 -1.08
N TYR A 129 14.97 17.86 -1.76
CA TYR A 129 15.98 16.98 -1.14
C TYR A 129 17.07 17.79 -0.44
N ARG A 130 17.70 18.74 -1.13
CA ARG A 130 18.70 19.65 -0.53
C ARG A 130 18.13 20.43 0.65
N THR A 131 16.86 20.78 0.60
CA THR A 131 16.17 21.50 1.70
C THR A 131 15.97 20.61 2.93
N VAL A 132 15.51 19.37 2.76
CA VAL A 132 15.28 18.46 3.89
C VAL A 132 16.59 17.98 4.53
N THR A 133 17.63 17.75 3.72
CA THR A 133 18.99 17.36 4.15
C THR A 133 19.84 18.54 4.63
N ARG A 134 19.36 19.78 4.45
CA ARG A 134 20.07 21.03 4.79
C ARG A 134 21.37 21.22 4.02
N THR A 135 21.43 20.72 2.79
CA THR A 135 22.54 20.94 1.85
C THR A 135 22.46 22.34 1.21
N ASN A 136 23.58 22.82 0.67
CA ASN A 136 23.60 24.09 -0.08
C ASN A 136 22.81 23.95 -1.39
N LEU A 137 22.02 24.97 -1.70
CA LEU A 137 21.36 25.10 -3.00
C LEU A 137 22.32 25.77 -3.99
N PRO A 138 22.22 25.45 -5.29
CA PRO A 138 22.93 26.16 -6.34
C PRO A 138 22.66 27.66 -6.30
N GLN A 139 23.66 28.45 -6.73
CA GLN A 139 23.58 29.92 -6.74
C GLN A 139 22.33 30.42 -7.49
N GLY A 140 21.55 31.30 -6.84
CA GLY A 140 20.34 31.91 -7.42
C GLY A 140 19.01 31.25 -7.04
N LEU A 141 19.02 30.10 -6.35
CA LEU A 141 17.80 29.42 -5.90
C LEU A 141 17.51 29.69 -4.42
N ASN A 142 16.27 30.06 -4.13
CA ASN A 142 15.81 30.28 -2.76
C ASN A 142 15.34 28.97 -2.11
N LYS A 143 15.69 28.77 -0.83
CA LYS A 143 15.16 27.65 -0.04
C LYS A 143 13.66 27.81 0.14
N ILE A 144 12.89 26.83 -0.33
CA ILE A 144 11.45 26.76 -0.05
C ILE A 144 11.27 26.16 1.34
N ARG A 145 10.41 26.76 2.17
CA ARG A 145 10.11 26.22 3.49
C ARG A 145 9.19 25.02 3.34
N LEU A 146 9.73 23.82 3.54
CA LEU A 146 8.95 22.59 3.62
C LEU A 146 8.51 22.35 5.07
N SER A 147 7.22 22.49 5.34
CA SER A 147 6.62 22.28 6.65
C SER A 147 5.76 21.02 6.66
N ASP A 148 4.72 20.98 5.83
CA ASP A 148 3.75 19.90 5.80
C ASP A 148 4.26 18.67 5.05
N PHE A 149 5.00 18.87 3.96
CA PHE A 149 5.58 17.79 3.16
C PHE A 149 7.03 17.45 3.54
N ARG A 150 7.54 17.96 4.65
CA ARG A 150 8.92 17.64 5.10
C ARG A 150 9.12 16.12 5.22
N THR A 151 8.20 15.42 5.88
CA THR A 151 8.29 13.95 6.06
C THR A 151 8.20 13.23 4.73
N PHE A 152 7.31 13.67 3.84
CA PHE A 152 7.16 13.12 2.49
C PHE A 152 8.46 13.26 1.69
N PHE A 153 9.01 14.47 1.55
CA PHE A 153 10.24 14.68 0.77
C PHE A 153 11.48 14.02 1.39
N THR A 154 11.52 13.89 2.72
CA THR A 154 12.59 13.13 3.39
C THR A 154 12.52 11.64 3.03
N ALA A 155 11.32 11.05 3.02
CA ALA A 155 11.14 9.66 2.64
C ALA A 155 11.30 9.45 1.12
N LEU A 156 10.86 10.42 0.30
CA LEU A 156 11.02 10.42 -1.15
C LEU A 156 12.50 10.46 -1.54
N HIS A 157 13.33 11.23 -0.83
CA HIS A 157 14.79 11.23 -1.00
C HIS A 157 15.40 9.84 -0.71
N SER A 158 15.00 9.18 0.38
CA SER A 158 15.49 7.81 0.64
C SER A 158 15.05 6.80 -0.43
N MET A 159 13.90 7.05 -1.06
CA MET A 159 13.42 6.23 -2.17
C MET A 159 14.14 6.54 -3.50
N SER A 160 14.51 7.79 -3.78
CA SER A 160 15.19 8.16 -5.02
C SER A 160 16.55 7.50 -5.17
N GLU A 161 17.26 7.25 -4.07
CA GLU A 161 18.53 6.50 -4.05
C GLU A 161 18.42 5.06 -4.60
N HIS A 162 17.21 4.57 -4.85
CA HIS A 162 16.97 3.22 -5.38
C HIS A 162 16.23 3.21 -6.74
N TRP A 163 15.37 4.21 -6.97
CA TRP A 163 14.40 4.19 -8.07
C TRP A 163 14.57 5.31 -9.11
N GLU A 164 15.21 6.44 -8.77
CA GLU A 164 15.28 7.58 -9.69
C GLU A 164 16.37 7.35 -10.74
N THR A 165 15.96 7.10 -11.99
CA THR A 165 16.85 6.82 -13.12
C THR A 165 17.07 8.01 -14.05
N ASP A 166 16.36 9.13 -13.85
CA ASP A 166 16.37 10.27 -14.77
C ASP A 166 17.75 10.94 -14.94
N LEU A 167 18.62 10.76 -13.93
CA LEU A 167 19.98 11.29 -13.91
C LEU A 167 21.04 10.19 -14.00
N ASP A 168 20.65 8.95 -14.31
CA ASP A 168 21.60 7.84 -14.47
C ASP A 168 22.46 8.08 -15.72
N ASP A 169 23.77 8.10 -15.53
CA ASP A 169 24.76 8.26 -16.58
C ASP A 169 25.89 7.27 -16.32
N TYR A 170 25.90 6.21 -17.13
CA TYR A 170 26.87 5.12 -17.10
C TYR A 170 27.98 5.39 -18.13
N PHE A 171 29.23 5.27 -17.70
CA PHE A 171 30.38 5.51 -18.57
C PHE A 171 31.60 4.71 -18.12
N PHE A 172 32.46 4.38 -19.08
CA PHE A 172 33.72 3.70 -18.85
C PHE A 172 34.92 4.64 -19.04
N LEU A 173 36.04 4.32 -18.40
CA LEU A 173 37.32 4.91 -18.76
C LEU A 173 38.03 4.02 -19.78
N ASP A 174 38.41 4.59 -20.92
CA ASP A 174 39.28 3.93 -21.89
C ASP A 174 40.72 3.81 -21.34
N ASP A 175 41.57 3.04 -22.04
CA ASP A 175 42.99 2.85 -21.68
C ASP A 175 43.79 4.16 -21.65
N ASP A 176 43.27 5.22 -22.31
CA ASP A 176 43.85 6.57 -22.36
C ASP A 176 43.27 7.50 -21.27
N GLY A 177 42.37 7.00 -20.41
CA GLY A 177 41.72 7.76 -19.34
C GLY A 177 40.62 8.72 -19.78
N LYS A 178 40.10 8.60 -21.01
CA LYS A 178 38.92 9.34 -21.50
C LYS A 178 37.65 8.58 -21.15
N SER A 179 36.61 9.34 -20.78
CA SER A 179 35.28 8.82 -20.53
C SER A 179 34.58 8.48 -21.85
N VAL A 180 34.20 7.22 -22.03
CA VAL A 180 33.36 6.73 -23.13
C VAL A 180 32.02 6.31 -22.54
N ARG A 181 30.90 6.81 -23.06
CA ARG A 181 29.57 6.40 -22.58
C ARG A 181 29.30 4.96 -23.00
N ASP A 182 28.54 4.21 -22.20
CA ASP A 182 28.21 2.82 -22.49
C ASP A 182 27.60 2.64 -23.89
N GLU A 183 26.76 3.59 -24.30
CA GLU A 183 26.08 3.61 -25.61
C GLU A 183 27.05 3.77 -26.80
N ASP A 184 28.22 4.36 -26.58
CA ASP A 184 29.24 4.64 -27.60
C ASP A 184 30.38 3.60 -27.60
N HIS A 185 30.31 2.59 -26.72
CA HIS A 185 31.36 1.58 -26.59
C HIS A 185 31.32 0.59 -27.78
N PRO A 186 32.47 0.26 -28.41
CA PRO A 186 32.54 -0.54 -29.64
C PRO A 186 32.02 -1.99 -29.50
N GLU A 187 31.78 -2.47 -28.28
CA GLU A 187 31.16 -3.78 -28.01
C GLU A 187 29.62 -3.77 -28.17
N PHE A 188 28.98 -2.59 -28.08
CA PHE A 188 27.53 -2.42 -28.23
C PHE A 188 27.13 -1.66 -29.51
N ALA A 189 28.11 -1.20 -30.30
CA ALA A 189 27.87 -0.59 -31.59
C ALA A 189 27.39 -1.64 -32.60
N ASP A 190 26.21 -1.42 -33.22
CA ASP A 190 25.72 -2.24 -34.32
C ASP A 190 26.78 -2.33 -35.43
N GLN A 191 27.07 -3.56 -35.85
CA GLN A 191 28.12 -3.90 -36.83
C GLN A 191 27.96 -3.21 -38.20
N ASP A 192 26.77 -2.66 -38.49
CA ASP A 192 26.43 -1.99 -39.74
C ASP A 192 26.73 -0.46 -39.76
N MET A 193 27.11 0.15 -38.62
CA MET A 193 27.36 1.60 -38.53
C MET A 193 28.84 2.02 -38.70
N MET A 194 29.73 1.06 -38.99
CA MET A 194 31.19 1.28 -39.06
C MET A 194 31.71 1.77 -40.43
N LEU A 195 30.86 2.28 -41.34
CA LEU A 195 31.28 2.62 -42.71
C LEU A 195 31.30 4.10 -43.10
N ASP A 196 31.02 5.06 -42.20
CA ASP A 196 30.94 6.48 -42.63
C ASP A 196 31.71 7.49 -41.75
N VAL A 197 32.75 7.07 -41.04
CA VAL A 197 33.61 7.96 -40.22
C VAL A 197 34.90 8.36 -40.95
N GLN A 198 34.85 8.64 -42.26
CA GLN A 198 36.02 9.14 -42.99
C GLN A 198 35.84 10.43 -43.78
N ASN A 199 34.67 11.08 -43.80
CA ASN A 199 34.53 12.37 -44.47
C ASN A 199 33.55 13.31 -43.75
N MET A 200 33.99 14.02 -42.72
CA MET A 200 33.47 15.36 -42.42
C MET A 200 34.64 16.25 -41.96
N GLU A 201 35.09 17.11 -42.88
CA GLU A 201 36.02 18.21 -42.60
C GLU A 201 35.35 19.24 -41.68
N GLU A 202 36.17 19.86 -40.84
CA GLU A 202 35.83 20.92 -39.89
C GLU A 202 35.20 22.13 -40.58
N ASP A 203 33.95 22.46 -40.23
CA ASP A 203 33.39 23.80 -40.42
C ASP A 203 32.97 24.37 -39.06
N SER A 204 33.66 25.43 -38.65
CA SER A 204 33.39 26.19 -37.44
C SER A 204 32.07 26.96 -37.55
N VAL A 205 31.05 26.55 -36.79
CA VAL A 205 29.78 27.27 -36.68
C VAL A 205 29.84 28.19 -35.46
N ASP A 206 29.86 29.51 -35.71
CA ASP A 206 29.70 30.53 -34.67
C ASP A 206 28.32 30.40 -33.99
N LEU A 207 28.33 30.14 -32.67
CA LEU A 207 27.13 30.06 -31.84
C LEU A 207 26.53 31.46 -31.55
N PRO A 208 25.22 31.66 -31.67
CA PRO A 208 24.54 32.91 -31.28
C PRO A 208 24.48 33.08 -29.75
N PRO A 209 24.24 34.31 -29.24
CA PRO A 209 24.33 34.63 -27.82
C PRO A 209 23.32 33.85 -26.98
N SER A 210 23.82 33.37 -25.84
CA SER A 210 23.26 32.45 -24.86
C SER A 210 21.77 32.62 -24.56
N ALA A 211 21.01 31.54 -24.77
CA ALA A 211 19.73 31.33 -24.10
C ALA A 211 19.94 31.23 -22.57
N PRO A 212 18.95 31.59 -21.74
CA PRO A 212 19.05 31.38 -20.30
C PRO A 212 19.27 29.91 -19.99
N LEU A 213 20.24 29.64 -19.11
CA LEU A 213 20.67 28.30 -18.74
C LEU A 213 19.51 27.51 -18.12
N THR A 214 19.39 26.24 -18.49
CA THR A 214 18.46 25.31 -17.86
C THR A 214 18.90 24.99 -16.43
N TYR A 215 17.94 24.57 -15.61
CA TYR A 215 18.16 24.19 -14.20
C TYR A 215 19.32 23.19 -14.03
N SER A 216 19.42 22.21 -14.92
CA SER A 216 20.51 21.21 -14.95
C SER A 216 21.89 21.85 -15.16
N GLU A 217 21.98 22.89 -16.00
CA GLU A 217 23.23 23.62 -16.27
C GLU A 217 23.66 24.51 -15.10
N LEU A 218 22.70 24.97 -14.28
CA LEU A 218 22.99 25.73 -13.06
C LEU A 218 23.57 24.85 -11.95
N ILE A 219 23.17 23.58 -11.86
CA ILE A 219 23.73 22.64 -10.86
C ILE A 219 25.12 22.15 -11.29
N ALA A 220 25.31 21.85 -12.59
CA ALA A 220 26.57 21.36 -13.12
C ALA A 220 27.75 22.34 -12.95
N ARG A 221 27.46 23.65 -12.87
CA ARG A 221 28.50 24.71 -12.75
C ARG A 221 29.02 24.94 -11.33
N ASP A 222 28.33 24.48 -10.29
CA ASP A 222 28.60 24.91 -8.91
C ASP A 222 29.49 23.94 -8.10
N GLN A 223 30.05 22.88 -8.70
CA GLN A 223 30.78 21.84 -7.95
C GLN A 223 32.13 21.43 -8.57
N GLU A 224 33.21 22.00 -8.03
CA GLU A 224 34.60 21.57 -8.21
C GLU A 224 34.95 20.47 -7.18
N SER A 225 34.76 19.21 -7.54
CA SER A 225 35.52 18.10 -6.94
C SER A 225 36.38 17.49 -8.04
N PRO A 226 37.66 17.16 -7.79
CA PRO A 226 38.44 16.45 -8.81
C PRO A 226 37.74 15.11 -9.09
N PRO A 227 37.41 14.81 -10.36
CA PRO A 227 36.68 13.60 -10.72
C PRO A 227 37.52 12.36 -10.40
N LEU A 228 36.86 11.25 -10.06
CA LEU A 228 37.51 9.97 -9.74
C LEU A 228 38.37 9.49 -10.92
N SER A 229 37.93 9.80 -12.13
CA SER A 229 38.66 9.60 -13.39
C SER A 229 40.05 10.25 -13.43
N LYS A 230 40.26 11.39 -12.75
CA LYS A 230 41.57 12.08 -12.68
C LYS A 230 42.51 11.49 -11.63
N ILE A 231 42.02 10.66 -10.71
CA ILE A 231 42.84 10.04 -9.65
C ILE A 231 43.44 8.71 -10.14
N LEU A 232 42.77 8.04 -11.07
CA LEU A 232 43.16 6.71 -11.59
C LEU A 232 44.21 6.76 -12.70
N SER A 233 44.48 7.92 -13.31
CA SER A 233 45.52 8.07 -14.35
C SER A 233 46.97 7.89 -13.84
N HIS A 234 47.16 7.64 -12.54
CA HIS A 234 48.47 7.47 -11.91
C HIS A 234 48.49 6.29 -10.93
N GLY A 235 48.51 5.05 -11.43
CA GLY A 235 48.90 3.88 -10.63
C GLY A 235 48.39 2.54 -11.17
N SER A 236 49.32 1.64 -11.51
CA SER A 236 49.08 0.30 -12.03
C SER A 236 48.63 -0.71 -10.96
N ASP A 237 47.58 -1.51 -11.23
CA ASP A 237 47.57 -2.99 -11.10
C ASP A 237 46.24 -3.60 -11.60
N ALA A 238 46.35 -4.40 -12.67
CA ALA A 238 45.28 -4.78 -13.61
C ALA A 238 44.29 -5.87 -13.16
N SER A 239 44.01 -6.06 -11.86
CA SER A 239 42.93 -6.99 -11.43
C SER A 239 41.86 -6.36 -10.53
N SER A 240 42.15 -5.19 -9.95
CA SER A 240 41.15 -4.32 -9.31
C SER A 240 40.62 -3.24 -10.25
N ASP A 241 41.21 -3.08 -11.44
CA ASP A 241 40.92 -2.01 -12.39
C ASP A 241 39.62 -2.20 -13.18
N ASP A 242 39.14 -3.44 -13.42
CA ASP A 242 37.91 -3.66 -14.19
C ASP A 242 36.67 -3.03 -13.51
N PHE A 243 36.55 -3.16 -12.18
CA PHE A 243 35.48 -2.50 -11.40
C PHE A 243 35.66 -0.97 -11.29
N LEU A 244 36.85 -0.44 -11.58
CA LEU A 244 37.17 0.99 -11.50
C LEU A 244 37.05 1.69 -12.86
N ARG A 245 36.88 0.92 -13.94
CA ARG A 245 36.57 1.44 -15.27
C ARG A 245 35.11 1.78 -15.40
N GLU A 246 34.19 1.02 -14.78
CA GLU A 246 32.74 1.27 -14.83
C GLU A 246 32.33 2.33 -13.80
N LEU A 247 32.12 3.55 -14.29
CA LEU A 247 31.75 4.70 -13.49
C LEU A 247 30.29 5.11 -13.74
N TYR A 248 29.75 5.76 -12.73
CA TYR A 248 28.36 6.18 -12.70
C TYR A 248 28.21 7.56 -12.09
N ARG A 249 27.36 8.37 -12.72
CA ARG A 249 26.76 9.59 -12.17
C ARG A 249 25.25 9.39 -12.13
N GLY A 250 24.60 9.98 -11.13
CA GLY A 250 23.17 9.89 -10.91
C GLY A 250 22.84 9.72 -9.43
N ARG A 251 21.57 9.50 -9.09
CA ARG A 251 21.13 9.42 -7.67
C ARG A 251 21.20 8.03 -7.07
N ARG A 252 21.13 6.98 -7.88
CA ARG A 252 21.03 5.61 -7.38
C ARG A 252 22.31 5.20 -6.65
N THR A 253 22.14 4.53 -5.53
CA THR A 253 23.20 3.80 -4.80
C THR A 253 22.99 2.31 -4.84
N SER A 254 21.78 1.89 -5.15
CA SER A 254 21.32 0.51 -5.13
C SER A 254 20.15 0.36 -6.10
N THR A 255 19.73 -0.88 -6.32
CA THR A 255 18.56 -1.19 -7.16
C THR A 255 17.27 -1.14 -6.36
N GLY A 256 16.16 -0.81 -7.03
CA GLY A 256 14.81 -0.75 -6.45
C GLY A 256 14.40 -2.02 -5.70
N SER A 257 14.79 -3.19 -6.19
CA SER A 257 14.52 -4.50 -5.59
C SER A 257 15.15 -4.67 -4.20
N LYS A 258 16.24 -3.97 -3.92
CA LYS A 258 16.93 -3.97 -2.61
C LYS A 258 16.40 -2.88 -1.68
N MET A 259 15.50 -2.01 -2.13
CA MET A 259 14.96 -0.92 -1.32
C MET A 259 14.18 -1.47 -0.11
N PRO A 260 14.47 -1.00 1.12
CA PRO A 260 13.67 -1.30 2.28
C PRO A 260 12.21 -0.89 2.09
N TRP A 261 11.27 -1.82 2.31
CA TRP A 261 9.83 -1.56 2.18
C TRP A 261 9.31 -0.43 3.09
N VAL A 262 10.02 -0.13 4.19
CA VAL A 262 9.70 0.96 5.12
C VAL A 262 9.76 2.33 4.44
N TYR A 263 10.65 2.53 3.46
CA TYR A 263 10.72 3.80 2.73
C TYR A 263 9.43 4.07 1.96
N ARG A 264 8.87 3.04 1.32
CA ARG A 264 7.55 3.15 0.65
C ARG A 264 6.46 3.53 1.66
N MET A 265 6.44 2.88 2.82
CA MET A 265 5.47 3.19 3.88
C MET A 265 5.57 4.64 4.35
N ASP A 266 6.79 5.14 4.56
CA ASP A 266 7.03 6.50 5.06
C ASP A 266 6.64 7.55 4.02
N VAL A 267 6.89 7.29 2.73
CA VAL A 267 6.45 8.14 1.61
C VAL A 267 4.92 8.24 1.60
N ILE A 268 4.22 7.10 1.59
CA ILE A 268 2.75 7.07 1.55
C ILE A 268 2.15 7.68 2.80
N LYS A 269 2.71 7.38 3.98
CA LYS A 269 2.28 7.99 5.24
C LYS A 269 2.43 9.50 5.20
N GLY A 270 3.61 10.01 4.81
CA GLY A 270 3.87 11.44 4.72
C GLY A 270 2.94 12.15 3.73
N PHE A 271 2.70 11.54 2.57
CA PHE A 271 1.81 12.07 1.54
C PHE A 271 0.35 12.16 2.02
N MET A 272 -0.18 11.08 2.61
CA MET A 272 -1.54 11.04 3.12
C MET A 272 -1.72 11.88 4.40
N GLU A 273 -0.71 11.95 5.27
CA GLU A 273 -0.75 12.77 6.49
C GLU A 273 -0.89 14.25 6.13
N ALA A 274 -0.14 14.73 5.13
CA ALA A 274 -0.26 16.10 4.63
C ALA A 274 -1.68 16.40 4.10
N ALA A 275 -2.33 15.45 3.41
CA ALA A 275 -3.70 15.60 2.92
C ALA A 275 -4.76 15.55 4.04
N ALA A 276 -4.60 14.67 5.02
CA ALA A 276 -5.62 14.40 6.04
C ALA A 276 -5.58 15.37 7.23
N PHE A 277 -4.40 15.90 7.58
CA PHE A 277 -4.20 16.71 8.79
C PHE A 277 -5.11 17.95 8.89
N PRO A 278 -5.32 18.74 7.81
CA PRO A 278 -6.21 19.91 7.85
C PRO A 278 -7.65 19.59 8.25
N PHE A 279 -8.11 18.37 7.97
CA PHE A 279 -9.46 17.88 8.26
C PHE A 279 -9.58 17.27 9.67
N ARG A 280 -8.65 17.57 10.57
CA ARG A 280 -8.55 16.98 11.93
C ARG A 280 -8.50 15.45 11.90
N CYS A 281 -7.95 14.89 10.83
CA CYS A 281 -7.77 13.47 10.67
C CYS A 281 -6.32 13.07 10.97
N LYS A 282 -6.15 11.84 11.45
CA LYS A 282 -4.84 11.22 11.72
C LYS A 282 -4.74 9.93 10.94
N ILE A 283 -3.55 9.68 10.42
CA ILE A 283 -3.17 8.41 9.81
C ILE A 283 -2.44 7.55 10.84
N GLY A 284 -2.74 6.26 10.87
CA GLY A 284 -2.05 5.30 11.72
C GLY A 284 -2.23 3.88 11.21
N SER A 285 -1.36 2.98 11.68
CA SER A 285 -1.52 1.55 11.41
C SER A 285 -2.75 1.00 12.15
N PRO A 286 -3.45 -0.01 11.60
CA PRO A 286 -4.55 -0.67 12.28
C PRO A 286 -4.13 -1.17 13.67
N ARG A 287 -4.88 -0.80 14.72
CA ARG A 287 -4.61 -1.25 16.11
C ARG A 287 -5.07 -2.69 16.34
N VAL A 288 -6.06 -3.13 15.57
CA VAL A 288 -6.52 -4.51 15.50
C VAL A 288 -6.21 -5.04 14.12
N HIS A 289 -5.88 -6.33 14.05
CA HIS A 289 -5.52 -6.98 12.79
C HIS A 289 -6.70 -6.94 11.79
N PRO A 290 -6.53 -6.32 10.61
CA PRO A 290 -7.59 -6.22 9.60
C PRO A 290 -8.10 -7.60 9.20
N THR A 291 -9.40 -7.83 9.36
CA THR A 291 -10.02 -9.14 9.15
C THR A 291 -11.38 -8.97 8.49
N LEU A 292 -11.47 -9.36 7.22
CA LEU A 292 -12.70 -9.34 6.45
C LEU A 292 -13.57 -10.54 6.86
N LEU A 293 -14.85 -10.29 7.15
CA LEU A 293 -15.82 -11.36 7.30
C LEU A 293 -16.36 -11.75 5.93
N LEU A 294 -16.21 -13.02 5.57
CA LEU A 294 -16.71 -13.59 4.32
C LEU A 294 -17.47 -14.89 4.60
N SER A 295 -18.79 -14.85 4.50
CA SER A 295 -19.72 -15.95 4.77
C SER A 295 -19.45 -16.65 6.12
N GLY A 296 -19.24 -15.84 7.16
CA GLY A 296 -18.90 -16.30 8.52
C GLY A 296 -17.44 -16.73 8.73
N VAL A 297 -16.62 -16.75 7.67
CA VAL A 297 -15.18 -17.00 7.75
C VAL A 297 -14.44 -15.68 7.93
N ARG A 298 -13.41 -15.66 8.77
CA ARG A 298 -12.55 -14.51 9.01
C ARG A 298 -11.31 -14.61 8.13
N LEU A 299 -11.22 -13.75 7.12
CA LEU A 299 -10.09 -13.68 6.19
C LEU A 299 -9.16 -12.53 6.59
N PRO A 300 -7.87 -12.80 6.84
CA PRO A 300 -6.91 -11.75 7.17
C PRO A 300 -6.64 -10.85 5.95
N VAL A 301 -6.68 -9.53 6.15
CA VAL A 301 -6.38 -8.53 5.12
C VAL A 301 -5.08 -7.81 5.48
N ASN A 302 -3.97 -8.54 5.43
CA ASN A 302 -2.63 -8.09 5.86
C ASN A 302 -2.07 -6.91 5.04
N TYR A 303 -2.78 -6.55 3.98
CA TYR A 303 -2.42 -5.56 2.99
C TYR A 303 -2.87 -4.14 3.39
N GLN A 304 -3.77 -4.00 4.36
CA GLN A 304 -4.23 -2.70 4.82
C GLN A 304 -3.20 -2.07 5.78
N SER A 305 -2.33 -1.23 5.24
CA SER A 305 -1.15 -0.69 5.92
C SER A 305 -1.48 0.47 6.85
N PHE A 306 -2.40 1.35 6.42
CA PHE A 306 -2.81 2.53 7.19
C PHE A 306 -4.31 2.75 7.14
N LEU A 307 -4.82 3.44 8.16
CA LEU A 307 -6.18 3.91 8.28
C LEU A 307 -6.20 5.40 8.63
N ILE A 308 -7.07 6.16 7.96
CA ILE A 308 -7.38 7.55 8.29
C ILE A 308 -8.59 7.56 9.22
N HIS A 309 -8.43 8.19 10.37
CA HIS A 309 -9.48 8.41 11.35
C HIS A 309 -9.62 9.88 11.70
N ARG A 310 -10.83 10.32 12.02
CA ARG A 310 -11.11 11.65 12.56
C ARG A 310 -10.78 11.69 14.06
N VAL A 311 -10.17 12.78 14.49
CA VAL A 311 -9.93 13.04 15.91
C VAL A 311 -11.13 13.76 16.51
N PRO A 312 -11.72 13.28 17.63
CA PRO A 312 -12.83 13.95 18.28
C PRO A 312 -12.56 15.41 18.66
N LYS A 313 -13.57 16.28 18.54
CA LYS A 313 -13.50 17.70 18.96
C LYS A 313 -13.38 17.82 20.50
N GLU A 314 -14.05 16.93 21.22
CA GLU A 314 -14.09 16.90 22.69
C GLU A 314 -12.74 16.50 23.29
N LYS A 315 -12.23 17.31 24.22
CA LYS A 315 -10.91 17.08 24.85
C LYS A 315 -10.83 15.74 25.59
N GLU A 316 -11.92 15.32 26.23
CA GLU A 316 -12.01 14.09 27.02
C GLU A 316 -11.89 12.83 26.16
N LYS A 317 -12.39 12.88 24.91
CA LYS A 317 -12.39 11.77 23.96
C LYS A 317 -11.15 11.75 23.04
N ARG A 318 -10.12 12.57 23.30
CA ARG A 318 -8.91 12.62 22.46
C ARG A 318 -8.10 11.32 22.40
N HIS A 319 -8.30 10.41 23.36
CA HIS A 319 -7.70 9.08 23.36
C HIS A 319 -8.42 8.11 22.41
N MET A 320 -9.63 8.47 21.98
CA MET A 320 -10.43 7.72 21.02
C MET A 320 -10.23 8.27 19.60
N ILE A 321 -10.54 7.42 18.61
CA ILE A 321 -10.57 7.78 17.19
C ILE A 321 -11.95 7.51 16.62
N GLN A 322 -12.37 8.29 15.63
CA GLN A 322 -13.65 8.11 14.93
C GLN A 322 -13.42 7.71 13.48
N GLY A 323 -14.20 6.77 12.95
CA GLY A 323 -14.11 6.35 11.54
C GLY A 323 -14.19 4.84 11.40
N PRO A 324 -13.44 4.21 10.47
CA PRO A 324 -12.45 4.79 9.55
C PRO A 324 -13.05 5.57 8.36
N LEU A 325 -12.30 6.54 7.83
CA LEU A 325 -12.69 7.32 6.65
C LEU A 325 -12.16 6.70 5.35
N MET A 326 -10.88 6.36 5.32
CA MET A 326 -10.14 5.88 4.15
C MET A 326 -9.01 4.96 4.63
N ALA A 327 -8.59 4.02 3.78
CA ALA A 327 -7.42 3.18 4.06
C ALA A 327 -6.31 3.39 3.02
N ALA A 328 -5.10 2.93 3.36
CA ALA A 328 -4.00 2.80 2.43
C ALA A 328 -3.59 1.33 2.33
N TYR A 329 -3.49 0.84 1.11
CA TYR A 329 -2.88 -0.44 0.79
C TYR A 329 -1.50 -0.20 0.18
N VAL A 330 -0.45 -0.45 0.97
CA VAL A 330 0.92 -0.39 0.48
C VAL A 330 1.42 -1.82 0.25
N ARG A 331 1.66 -2.18 -1.02
CA ARG A 331 2.22 -3.49 -1.37
C ARG A 331 3.59 -3.66 -0.74
N LYS A 332 3.81 -4.80 -0.09
CA LYS A 332 5.12 -5.17 0.45
C LYS A 332 5.99 -5.82 -0.63
N GLU A 333 5.39 -6.73 -1.39
CA GLU A 333 6.04 -7.48 -2.46
C GLU A 333 6.19 -6.61 -3.71
N LEU A 334 7.34 -6.77 -4.36
CA LEU A 334 7.66 -6.16 -5.65
C LEU A 334 7.38 -7.21 -6.73
N GLU A 335 6.13 -7.26 -7.20
CA GLU A 335 5.73 -8.12 -8.31
C GLU A 335 5.86 -7.35 -9.62
N ASP A 336 6.54 -7.91 -10.62
CA ASP A 336 6.54 -7.36 -11.97
C ASP A 336 5.41 -7.99 -12.78
N PHE A 337 4.44 -7.15 -13.17
CA PHE A 337 3.24 -7.54 -13.92
C PHE A 337 3.44 -7.68 -15.43
N ASP A 338 4.60 -7.28 -15.97
CA ASP A 338 4.95 -7.49 -17.37
C ASP A 338 5.83 -8.74 -17.55
N SER A 339 6.32 -9.30 -16.44
CA SER A 339 7.16 -10.51 -16.43
C SER A 339 6.37 -11.81 -16.26
N GLY A 340 6.75 -12.84 -17.03
CA GLY A 340 6.22 -14.20 -16.94
C GLY A 340 5.40 -14.63 -18.15
N SER A 341 4.82 -15.82 -18.08
CA SER A 341 3.86 -16.29 -19.08
C SER A 341 2.51 -15.55 -18.97
N ASP A 342 1.72 -15.52 -20.04
CA ASP A 342 0.40 -14.87 -20.06
C ASP A 342 -0.54 -15.35 -18.94
N ASP A 343 -0.47 -16.64 -18.59
CA ASP A 343 -1.27 -17.23 -17.51
C ASP A 343 -0.79 -16.76 -16.13
N GLU A 344 0.53 -16.69 -15.91
CA GLU A 344 1.10 -16.15 -14.66
C GLU A 344 0.78 -14.67 -14.49
N ILE A 345 0.89 -13.87 -15.55
CA ILE A 345 0.53 -12.45 -15.53
C ILE A 345 -0.95 -12.30 -15.14
N ARG A 346 -1.83 -13.11 -15.73
CA ARG A 346 -3.26 -13.12 -15.43
C ARG A 346 -3.56 -13.49 -13.98
N ASP A 347 -2.88 -14.50 -13.45
CA ASP A 347 -3.09 -14.97 -12.08
C ASP A 347 -2.55 -13.99 -11.04
N LYS A 348 -1.38 -13.38 -11.27
CA LYS A 348 -0.87 -12.26 -10.47
C LYS A 348 -1.87 -11.10 -10.45
N LEU A 349 -2.36 -10.69 -11.62
CA LEU A 349 -3.31 -9.58 -11.76
C LEU A 349 -4.62 -9.83 -11.00
N ARG A 350 -5.14 -11.06 -11.07
CA ARG A 350 -6.31 -11.48 -10.30
C ARG A 350 -6.02 -11.36 -8.81
N LEU A 351 -5.01 -12.07 -8.31
CA LEU A 351 -4.68 -12.06 -6.89
C LEU A 351 -4.54 -10.64 -6.34
N ASP A 352 -3.82 -9.78 -7.05
CA ASP A 352 -3.61 -8.40 -6.67
C ASP A 352 -4.91 -7.59 -6.57
N GLN A 353 -5.79 -7.70 -7.56
CA GLN A 353 -7.10 -7.06 -7.52
C GLN A 353 -8.00 -7.62 -6.41
N LEU A 354 -7.90 -8.91 -6.10
CA LEU A 354 -8.64 -9.52 -4.99
C LEU A 354 -8.17 -8.96 -3.64
N LYS A 355 -6.87 -8.69 -3.48
CA LYS A 355 -6.31 -8.00 -2.30
C LYS A 355 -6.89 -6.58 -2.17
N GLU A 356 -7.02 -5.84 -3.28
CA GLU A 356 -7.64 -4.51 -3.31
C GLU A 356 -9.12 -4.54 -2.91
N ILE A 357 -9.91 -5.44 -3.52
CA ILE A 357 -11.33 -5.63 -3.19
C ILE A 357 -11.48 -6.02 -1.72
N GLY A 358 -10.62 -6.92 -1.22
CA GLY A 358 -10.62 -7.32 0.18
C GLY A 358 -10.40 -6.15 1.13
N SER A 359 -9.50 -5.23 0.81
CA SER A 359 -9.26 -4.02 1.61
C SER A 359 -10.46 -3.07 1.59
N LEU A 360 -11.09 -2.86 0.43
CA LEU A 360 -12.27 -2.01 0.29
C LEU A 360 -13.48 -2.59 1.05
N LEU A 361 -13.74 -3.89 0.90
CA LEU A 361 -14.82 -4.57 1.62
C LEU A 361 -14.58 -4.59 3.12
N HIS A 362 -13.33 -4.77 3.56
CA HIS A 362 -12.97 -4.70 4.98
C HIS A 362 -13.27 -3.31 5.55
N LEU A 363 -12.83 -2.24 4.86
CA LEU A 363 -13.10 -0.87 5.25
C LEU A 363 -14.61 -0.57 5.34
N ALA A 364 -15.39 -1.03 4.35
CA ALA A 364 -16.84 -0.89 4.35
C ALA A 364 -17.50 -1.66 5.51
N GLN A 365 -17.01 -2.86 5.85
CA GLN A 365 -17.47 -3.60 7.02
C GLN A 365 -17.16 -2.88 8.33
N GLU A 366 -15.98 -2.26 8.48
CA GLU A 366 -15.65 -1.47 9.67
C GLU A 366 -16.61 -0.30 9.84
N ARG A 367 -16.93 0.41 8.76
CA ARG A 367 -17.88 1.54 8.77
C ARG A 367 -19.32 1.09 9.09
N ARG A 368 -19.73 -0.10 8.63
CA ARG A 368 -21.04 -0.71 8.94
C ARG A 368 -21.18 -1.14 10.42
N ARG A 369 -20.12 -1.08 11.23
CA ARG A 369 -20.18 -1.33 12.69
C ARG A 369 -20.86 -0.19 13.46
N GLN A 370 -21.09 0.96 12.82
CA GLN A 370 -21.78 2.10 13.45
C GLN A 370 -23.11 1.69 14.08
N GLY A 371 -23.26 1.97 15.38
CA GLY A 371 -24.46 1.64 16.15
C GLY A 371 -24.70 0.13 16.36
N ARG A 372 -23.74 -0.73 16.02
CA ARG A 372 -23.79 -2.18 16.24
C ARG A 372 -22.87 -2.58 17.39
N GLU A 373 -23.14 -3.75 17.96
CA GLU A 373 -22.28 -4.36 18.98
C GLU A 373 -21.62 -5.62 18.43
N GLU A 374 -20.37 -5.87 18.85
CA GLU A 374 -19.68 -7.09 18.43
C GLU A 374 -20.27 -8.31 19.14
N LYS A 375 -20.71 -9.30 18.35
CA LYS A 375 -21.07 -10.61 18.86
C LYS A 375 -19.81 -11.43 19.14
N VAL A 376 -19.21 -11.21 20.30
CA VAL A 376 -18.09 -12.00 20.79
C VAL A 376 -18.63 -13.24 21.51
N TRP A 377 -18.05 -14.42 21.26
CA TRP A 377 -18.38 -15.58 22.08
C TRP A 377 -17.88 -15.35 23.51
N ILE A 378 -18.82 -15.21 24.42
CA ILE A 378 -18.57 -15.14 25.85
C ILE A 378 -18.83 -16.51 26.43
N LYS A 379 -17.92 -16.97 27.29
CA LYS A 379 -18.08 -18.20 28.03
C LYS A 379 -19.38 -18.16 28.85
N PRO A 380 -20.37 -19.03 28.57
CA PRO A 380 -21.61 -19.12 29.33
C PRO A 380 -21.35 -19.35 30.82
N THR A 381 -21.95 -18.51 31.67
CA THR A 381 -21.99 -18.76 33.11
C THR A 381 -22.89 -19.98 33.39
N PRO A 382 -22.44 -20.98 34.16
CA PRO A 382 -23.28 -22.14 34.48
C PRO A 382 -24.54 -21.69 35.24
N LYS A 383 -25.72 -22.06 34.74
CA LYS A 383 -26.99 -21.83 35.47
C LYS A 383 -27.07 -22.82 36.63
N GLY A 384 -27.21 -22.32 37.85
CA GLY A 384 -27.45 -23.15 39.04
C GLY A 384 -26.26 -23.98 39.54
N GLY A 385 -25.02 -23.58 39.23
CA GLY A 385 -23.82 -24.27 39.72
C GLY A 385 -23.54 -25.63 39.05
N LYS A 386 -24.39 -26.06 38.10
CA LYS A 386 -24.17 -27.26 37.28
C LYS A 386 -23.65 -26.84 35.90
N HIS A 387 -22.58 -27.48 35.46
CA HIS A 387 -22.01 -27.26 34.14
C HIS A 387 -22.85 -28.01 33.10
N TRP A 388 -23.03 -27.45 31.89
CA TRP A 388 -23.79 -28.09 30.81
C TRP A 388 -23.25 -29.48 30.41
N PHE A 389 -21.96 -29.75 30.65
CA PHE A 389 -21.35 -31.08 30.50
C PHE A 389 -21.81 -32.10 31.55
N SER A 390 -22.25 -31.66 32.74
CA SER A 390 -22.70 -32.57 33.80
C SER A 390 -23.99 -33.29 33.43
N GLU A 391 -24.78 -32.76 32.48
CA GLU A 391 -25.98 -33.41 31.94
C GLU A 391 -25.67 -34.37 30.77
N MET A 392 -24.58 -34.14 30.01
CA MET A 392 -24.18 -35.05 28.92
C MET A 392 -23.23 -36.16 29.38
N ALA A 393 -22.45 -35.92 30.44
CA ALA A 393 -21.53 -36.91 31.00
C ALA A 393 -22.23 -38.03 31.78
N SER A 394 -23.52 -37.89 32.12
CA SER A 394 -24.27 -38.99 32.72
C SER A 394 -24.64 -40.09 31.72
N ASP A 395 -24.69 -39.77 30.43
CA ASP A 395 -25.13 -40.69 29.37
C ASP A 395 -23.99 -41.21 28.49
N ALA A 396 -22.80 -40.61 28.59
CA ALA A 396 -21.60 -41.14 27.96
C ALA A 396 -20.87 -42.06 28.95
N ALA A 397 -21.14 -43.36 28.88
CA ALA A 397 -20.30 -44.36 29.51
C ALA A 397 -18.84 -44.11 29.09
N GLU A 398 -17.99 -43.76 30.05
CA GLU A 398 -16.56 -43.63 29.79
C GLU A 398 -16.05 -44.99 29.28
N PRO A 399 -15.32 -45.05 28.15
CA PRO A 399 -14.63 -46.28 27.80
C PRO A 399 -13.62 -46.57 28.90
N GLU A 400 -13.75 -47.73 29.55
CA GLU A 400 -12.78 -48.23 30.52
C GLU A 400 -11.38 -48.14 29.91
N THR A 401 -10.61 -47.15 30.33
CA THR A 401 -9.19 -47.13 30.04
C THR A 401 -8.56 -48.23 30.89
N PRO A 402 -7.75 -49.15 30.31
CA PRO A 402 -7.07 -50.15 31.11
C PRO A 402 -6.26 -49.44 32.20
N ASP A 403 -6.38 -49.93 33.45
CA ASP A 403 -5.77 -49.34 34.63
C ASP A 403 -4.28 -49.06 34.38
N MET A 404 -3.93 -47.77 34.33
CA MET A 404 -2.61 -47.26 33.97
C MET A 404 -1.52 -47.55 35.02
N ASP A 405 -1.92 -48.15 36.14
CA ASP A 405 -1.00 -48.60 37.20
C ASP A 405 -0.17 -49.79 36.71
N ASP A 406 -0.76 -50.71 35.93
CA ASP A 406 -0.06 -51.88 35.38
C ASP A 406 1.05 -51.49 34.39
N ALA A 407 0.84 -50.42 33.60
CA ALA A 407 1.82 -49.95 32.63
C ALA A 407 3.03 -49.26 33.28
N ASN A 408 2.83 -48.56 34.39
CA ASN A 408 3.91 -47.95 35.16
C ASN A 408 4.72 -49.00 35.93
N ASP A 409 4.05 -50.04 36.45
CA ASP A 409 4.71 -51.15 37.14
C ASP A 409 5.58 -51.99 36.19
N LEU A 410 5.11 -52.21 34.96
CA LEU A 410 5.91 -52.88 33.90
C LEU A 410 7.16 -52.07 33.50
N ILE A 411 7.06 -50.73 33.42
CA ILE A 411 8.19 -49.86 33.10
C ILE A 411 9.18 -49.77 34.27
N ALA A 412 8.67 -49.72 35.51
CA ALA A 412 9.50 -49.74 36.71
C ALA A 412 10.25 -51.07 36.88
N ALA A 413 9.62 -52.20 36.50
CA ALA A 413 10.24 -53.51 36.48
C ALA A 413 11.34 -53.64 35.40
N ALA A 414 11.20 -52.96 34.26
CA ALA A 414 12.14 -53.04 33.15
C ALA A 414 13.33 -52.06 33.24
N LEU A 415 13.11 -50.84 33.74
CA LEU A 415 14.08 -49.73 33.65
C LEU A 415 14.44 -49.12 35.02
N GLY A 416 13.85 -49.61 36.11
CA GLY A 416 14.06 -49.09 37.46
C GLY A 416 13.14 -47.92 37.84
N LYS A 417 12.91 -47.76 39.14
CA LYS A 417 11.93 -46.80 39.70
C LYS A 417 12.22 -45.34 39.31
N GLU A 418 13.49 -44.94 39.21
CA GLU A 418 13.85 -43.56 38.84
C GLU A 418 13.49 -43.23 37.39
N ALA A 419 13.66 -44.18 36.46
CA ALA A 419 13.28 -43.99 35.06
C ALA A 419 11.75 -43.92 34.91
N ALA A 420 10.99 -44.77 35.62
CA ALA A 420 9.53 -44.73 35.61
C ALA A 420 8.97 -43.39 36.13
N VAL A 421 9.58 -42.80 37.17
CA VAL A 421 9.22 -41.47 37.70
C VAL A 421 9.52 -40.36 36.68
N HIS A 422 10.65 -40.45 35.96
CA HIS A 422 10.96 -39.51 34.87
C HIS A 422 9.98 -39.60 33.68
N PHE A 423 9.55 -40.81 33.31
CA PHE A 423 8.54 -41.02 32.25
C PHE A 423 7.14 -40.57 32.69
N ALA A 424 6.77 -40.75 33.96
CA ALA A 424 5.52 -40.26 34.53
C ALA A 424 5.47 -38.72 34.57
N ASN A 425 6.59 -38.07 34.92
CA ASN A 425 6.71 -36.61 34.94
C ASN A 425 6.70 -35.96 33.55
N GLY A 426 7.00 -36.72 32.48
CA GLY A 426 6.99 -36.23 31.10
C GLY A 426 5.64 -36.28 30.38
N LYS A 427 4.67 -37.06 30.88
CA LYS A 427 3.35 -37.19 30.25
C LYS A 427 2.38 -36.18 30.84
N LYS A 428 2.14 -35.08 30.11
CA LYS A 428 1.07 -34.12 30.44
C LYS A 428 -0.24 -34.89 30.57
N LYS A 429 -0.78 -34.94 31.79
CA LYS A 429 -2.12 -35.50 32.08
C LYS A 429 -3.10 -34.90 31.07
N LYS A 430 -3.77 -35.75 30.28
CA LYS A 430 -4.81 -35.27 29.34
C LYS A 430 -5.83 -34.51 30.18
N ARG A 431 -5.96 -33.21 29.93
CA ARG A 431 -6.91 -32.36 30.67
C ARG A 431 -8.29 -32.97 30.51
N THR A 432 -9.01 -33.11 31.61
CA THR A 432 -10.42 -33.50 31.54
C THR A 432 -11.18 -32.45 30.70
N GLN A 433 -12.30 -32.84 30.08
CA GLN A 433 -13.10 -31.90 29.30
C GLN A 433 -13.51 -30.68 30.14
N TYR A 434 -13.74 -30.89 31.44
CA TYR A 434 -13.98 -29.84 32.42
C TYR A 434 -12.80 -28.88 32.60
N GLU A 435 -11.58 -29.39 32.77
CA GLU A 435 -10.37 -28.55 32.87
C GLU A 435 -10.11 -27.77 31.58
N THR A 436 -10.42 -28.38 30.43
CA THR A 436 -10.33 -27.73 29.11
C THR A 436 -11.33 -26.59 29.00
N TRP A 437 -12.60 -26.82 29.39
CA TRP A 437 -13.62 -25.77 29.47
C TRP A 437 -13.23 -24.66 30.45
N LYS A 438 -12.75 -25.00 31.65
CA LYS A 438 -12.32 -24.02 32.66
C LYS A 438 -11.18 -23.14 32.11
N ALA A 439 -10.25 -23.72 31.35
CA ALA A 439 -9.15 -23.02 30.71
C ALA A 439 -9.54 -22.24 29.45
N MET A 440 -10.73 -22.45 28.86
CA MET A 440 -11.18 -21.62 27.74
C MET A 440 -11.45 -20.19 28.22
N GLU A 441 -10.77 -19.25 27.59
CA GLU A 441 -11.02 -17.81 27.72
C GLU A 441 -12.08 -17.38 26.68
N PRO A 442 -12.89 -16.34 26.97
CA PRO A 442 -13.70 -15.70 25.95
C PRO A 442 -12.86 -15.30 24.74
N MET A 443 -13.45 -15.33 23.55
CA MET A 443 -12.74 -14.85 22.37
C MET A 443 -12.37 -13.38 22.55
N ARG A 444 -11.19 -13.00 22.04
CA ARG A 444 -10.82 -11.57 21.99
C ARG A 444 -11.73 -10.85 21.00
N SER A 445 -12.08 -9.61 21.35
CA SER A 445 -12.78 -8.71 20.44
C SER A 445 -11.92 -8.47 19.20
N HIS A 446 -12.54 -8.50 18.02
CA HIS A 446 -11.89 -8.11 16.77
C HIS A 446 -12.17 -6.66 16.41
N TRP A 447 -12.85 -5.94 17.31
CA TRP A 447 -13.14 -4.53 17.20
C TRP A 447 -12.22 -3.77 18.13
N ASP A 448 -11.83 -2.58 17.73
CA ASP A 448 -10.96 -1.73 18.52
C ASP A 448 -11.78 -1.02 19.61
N PRO A 449 -11.52 -1.27 20.91
CA PRO A 449 -12.30 -0.69 22.00
C PRO A 449 -12.14 0.84 22.11
N ASN A 450 -11.07 1.39 21.53
CA ASN A 450 -10.81 2.83 21.53
C ASN A 450 -11.21 3.47 20.19
N CYS A 451 -11.98 2.78 19.36
CA CYS A 451 -12.50 3.28 18.09
C CYS A 451 -14.03 3.43 18.18
N ASP A 452 -14.51 4.63 17.91
CA ASP A 452 -15.92 4.91 17.70
C ASP A 452 -16.22 4.73 16.21
N TYR A 453 -16.72 3.52 15.87
CA TYR A 453 -16.96 3.13 14.49
C TYR A 453 -18.10 3.96 13.87
N GLN A 454 -17.80 4.69 12.81
CA GLN A 454 -18.74 5.59 12.14
C GLN A 454 -18.52 5.59 10.63
N ALA A 455 -19.60 5.54 9.85
CA ALA A 455 -19.59 5.71 8.40
C ALA A 455 -19.52 7.20 8.02
N ILE A 456 -18.45 7.88 8.43
CA ILE A 456 -18.24 9.31 8.18
C ILE A 456 -18.23 9.59 6.66
N GLY A 457 -18.98 10.59 6.22
CA GLY A 457 -19.08 10.97 4.81
C GLY A 457 -20.09 10.15 3.99
N LYS A 458 -20.77 9.19 4.60
CA LYS A 458 -21.91 8.49 3.97
C LYS A 458 -23.13 9.43 3.92
N ASP A 459 -23.88 9.41 2.81
CA ASP A 459 -25.10 10.20 2.69
C ASP A 459 -26.15 9.78 3.72
N GLU A 460 -26.75 10.76 4.39
CA GLU A 460 -27.77 10.50 5.41
C GLU A 460 -28.99 9.80 4.82
N GLY A 461 -29.45 8.73 5.47
CA GLY A 461 -30.59 7.92 5.01
C GLY A 461 -30.31 7.02 3.79
N SER A 462 -29.12 7.10 3.17
CA SER A 462 -28.75 6.20 2.07
C SER A 462 -28.34 4.82 2.60
N GLU A 463 -28.75 3.74 1.94
CA GLU A 463 -28.23 2.39 2.20
C GLU A 463 -26.88 2.12 1.52
N TRP A 464 -26.49 2.99 0.59
CA TRP A 464 -25.22 2.93 -0.12
C TRP A 464 -24.11 3.63 0.66
N ASP A 465 -22.94 3.01 0.73
CA ASP A 465 -21.71 3.60 1.23
C ASP A 465 -20.69 3.72 0.09
N THR A 466 -19.86 4.76 0.17
CA THR A 466 -18.75 4.98 -0.77
C THR A 466 -17.46 5.00 0.03
N VAL A 467 -16.59 4.04 -0.23
CA VAL A 467 -15.32 3.88 0.48
C VAL A 467 -14.14 4.04 -0.45
N TYR A 468 -13.05 4.57 0.09
CA TYR A 468 -11.83 4.86 -0.67
C TYR A 468 -10.62 4.12 -0.10
N VAL A 469 -9.76 3.63 -0.98
CA VAL A 469 -8.45 3.06 -0.63
C VAL A 469 -7.38 3.65 -1.53
N LEU A 470 -6.29 4.14 -0.95
CA LEU A 470 -5.09 4.50 -1.70
C LEU A 470 -4.25 3.24 -1.90
N SER A 471 -4.20 2.74 -3.13
CA SER A 471 -3.36 1.62 -3.54
C SER A 471 -1.97 2.11 -3.91
N SER A 472 -0.92 1.49 -3.39
CA SER A 472 0.47 1.87 -3.65
C SER A 472 1.32 0.68 -4.08
N MET A 473 2.19 0.93 -5.05
CA MET A 473 3.14 -0.02 -5.61
C MET A 473 4.40 0.73 -6.09
N TYR A 474 5.60 0.19 -5.87
CA TYR A 474 6.85 0.92 -6.17
C TYR A 474 6.87 2.32 -5.51
N TYR A 475 6.93 3.38 -6.32
CA TYR A 475 6.74 4.79 -5.98
C TYR A 475 5.45 5.37 -6.57
N HIS A 476 4.57 4.51 -7.11
CA HIS A 476 3.31 4.86 -7.72
C HIS A 476 2.13 4.71 -6.75
N VAL A 477 1.09 5.49 -6.98
CA VAL A 477 -0.18 5.41 -6.25
C VAL A 477 -1.39 5.40 -7.20
N SER A 478 -2.46 4.74 -6.80
CA SER A 478 -3.75 4.73 -7.50
C SER A 478 -4.87 4.81 -6.45
N ILE A 479 -5.90 5.60 -6.73
CA ILE A 479 -7.02 5.83 -5.82
C ILE A 479 -8.18 4.95 -6.27
N LEU A 480 -8.65 4.10 -5.35
CA LEU A 480 -9.77 3.21 -5.56
C LEU A 480 -11.02 3.74 -4.87
N LYS A 481 -12.16 3.61 -5.53
CA LYS A 481 -13.48 3.96 -5.01
C LYS A 481 -14.40 2.77 -5.16
N LEU A 482 -14.98 2.29 -4.06
CA LEU A 482 -16.02 1.27 -4.07
C LEU A 482 -17.33 1.87 -3.59
N ARG A 483 -18.36 1.81 -4.43
CA ARG A 483 -19.75 2.05 -4.02
C ARG A 483 -20.40 0.71 -3.71
N VAL A 484 -20.92 0.54 -2.49
CA VAL A 484 -21.43 -0.74 -2.00
C VAL A 484 -22.70 -0.57 -1.18
N HIS A 485 -23.65 -1.48 -1.33
CA HIS A 485 -24.91 -1.45 -0.61
C HIS A 485 -24.82 -2.19 0.74
N GLY A 486 -25.54 -1.71 1.75
CA GLY A 486 -25.60 -2.32 3.08
C GLY A 486 -25.98 -3.80 3.08
N ALA A 487 -27.03 -4.16 2.34
CA ALA A 487 -27.50 -5.55 2.22
C ALA A 487 -26.43 -6.48 1.59
N TYR A 488 -25.65 -5.97 0.64
CA TYR A 488 -24.54 -6.74 0.07
C TYR A 488 -23.41 -6.97 1.08
N LEU A 489 -23.07 -5.97 1.89
CA LEU A 489 -22.07 -6.15 2.96
C LEU A 489 -22.54 -7.16 4.02
N ASP A 490 -23.82 -7.11 4.39
CA ASP A 490 -24.42 -8.04 5.34
C ASP A 490 -24.45 -9.49 4.75
N PHE A 491 -24.72 -9.63 3.45
CA PHE A 491 -24.59 -10.89 2.71
C PHE A 491 -23.14 -11.38 2.70
N VAL A 492 -22.17 -10.56 2.27
CA VAL A 492 -20.76 -10.94 2.24
C VAL A 492 -20.28 -11.35 3.63
N ALA A 493 -20.67 -10.64 4.69
CA ALA A 493 -20.23 -10.97 6.05
C ALA A 493 -20.82 -12.29 6.57
N THR A 494 -22.10 -12.55 6.32
CA THR A 494 -22.85 -13.64 6.97
C THR A 494 -23.12 -14.85 6.07
N GLY A 495 -23.08 -14.67 4.76
CA GLY A 495 -23.53 -15.64 3.76
C GLY A 495 -25.05 -15.77 3.67
N LYS A 496 -25.81 -14.96 4.42
CA LYS A 496 -27.27 -15.00 4.45
C LYS A 496 -27.84 -14.02 3.44
N PHE A 497 -28.74 -14.52 2.60
CA PHE A 497 -29.47 -13.68 1.67
C PHE A 497 -30.41 -12.73 2.44
N PRO A 498 -30.65 -11.49 1.95
CA PRO A 498 -31.59 -10.57 2.61
C PRO A 498 -32.99 -11.18 2.71
N GLU A 499 -33.62 -11.08 3.90
CA GLU A 499 -35.01 -11.53 4.11
C GLU A 499 -36.00 -10.74 3.24
N THR A 500 -35.74 -9.45 3.07
CA THR A 500 -36.44 -8.57 2.14
C THR A 500 -35.45 -8.03 1.12
N ILE A 501 -35.70 -8.32 -0.16
CA ILE A 501 -34.83 -7.87 -1.25
C ILE A 501 -34.95 -6.35 -1.37
N PRO A 502 -33.82 -5.62 -1.40
CA PRO A 502 -33.84 -4.18 -1.65
C PRO A 502 -34.56 -3.84 -2.95
N ALA A 503 -35.31 -2.74 -2.96
CA ALA A 503 -36.01 -2.28 -4.16
C ALA A 503 -35.05 -1.89 -5.30
N ASP A 504 -33.86 -1.41 -4.94
CA ASP A 504 -32.78 -1.12 -5.87
C ASP A 504 -32.15 -2.44 -6.34
N LYS A 505 -32.31 -2.77 -7.63
CA LYS A 505 -31.76 -4.01 -8.21
C LYS A 505 -30.24 -4.05 -8.17
N ASP A 506 -29.59 -2.89 -8.12
CA ASP A 506 -28.12 -2.80 -8.12
C ASP A 506 -27.52 -3.12 -6.75
N TRP A 507 -28.33 -3.39 -5.72
CA TRP A 507 -27.84 -3.68 -4.37
C TRP A 507 -26.76 -4.77 -4.33
N CYS A 508 -26.82 -5.75 -5.25
CA CYS A 508 -25.89 -6.87 -5.34
C CYS A 508 -24.67 -6.61 -6.26
N HIS A 509 -24.53 -5.39 -6.80
CA HIS A 509 -23.50 -4.99 -7.76
C HIS A 509 -22.60 -3.88 -7.20
N PRO A 510 -21.65 -4.17 -6.31
CA PRO A 510 -20.67 -3.18 -5.89
C PRO A 510 -19.91 -2.64 -7.09
N VAL A 511 -19.73 -1.33 -7.17
CA VAL A 511 -19.05 -0.69 -8.31
C VAL A 511 -17.67 -0.21 -7.87
N LEU A 512 -16.63 -0.81 -8.44
CA LEU A 512 -15.23 -0.42 -8.24
C LEU A 512 -14.78 0.50 -9.38
N GLN A 513 -14.32 1.69 -9.02
CA GLN A 513 -13.67 2.65 -9.91
C GLN A 513 -12.23 2.87 -9.46
N ARG A 514 -11.35 3.20 -10.41
CA ARG A 514 -9.95 3.51 -10.11
C ARG A 514 -9.41 4.67 -10.93
N SER A 515 -8.45 5.39 -10.36
CA SER A 515 -7.61 6.34 -11.10
C SER A 515 -6.54 5.61 -11.93
N LYS A 516 -5.86 6.36 -12.80
CA LYS A 516 -4.54 5.97 -13.30
C LYS A 516 -3.54 5.75 -12.14
N TRP A 517 -2.42 5.12 -12.44
CA TRP A 517 -1.26 5.14 -11.56
C TRP A 517 -0.57 6.51 -11.69
N PHE A 518 -0.29 7.15 -10.57
CA PHE A 518 0.43 8.42 -10.48
C PHE A 518 1.85 8.16 -10.01
N ASP A 519 2.82 8.70 -10.72
CA ASP A 519 4.21 8.71 -10.28
C ASP A 519 4.45 9.83 -9.26
N LEU A 520 4.89 9.49 -8.04
CA LEU A 520 5.17 10.47 -6.99
C LEU A 520 6.48 11.26 -7.20
N PHE A 521 7.41 10.78 -8.02
CA PHE A 521 8.58 11.56 -8.44
C PHE A 521 8.18 12.64 -9.45
N ASN A 522 7.20 12.36 -10.30
CA ASN A 522 6.69 13.32 -11.26
C ASN A 522 5.84 14.42 -10.57
N VAL A 523 6.18 15.69 -10.82
CA VAL A 523 5.53 16.85 -10.20
C VAL A 523 4.04 16.95 -10.55
N LYS A 524 3.69 16.70 -11.82
CA LYS A 524 2.30 16.83 -12.28
C LYS A 524 1.42 15.74 -11.70
N ASP A 525 1.90 14.50 -11.74
CA ASP A 525 1.15 13.34 -11.23
C ASP A 525 0.93 13.40 -9.72
N ARG A 526 1.94 13.79 -8.93
CA ARG A 526 1.75 13.92 -7.47
C ARG A 526 0.78 15.04 -7.10
N ILE A 527 0.75 16.14 -7.87
CA ILE A 527 -0.22 17.23 -7.68
C ILE A 527 -1.64 16.74 -7.99
N GLU A 528 -1.82 16.04 -9.12
CA GLU A 528 -3.11 15.48 -9.51
C GLU A 528 -3.63 14.47 -8.46
N ALA A 529 -2.76 13.57 -7.99
CA ALA A 529 -3.09 12.64 -6.92
C ALA A 529 -3.47 13.36 -5.62
N PHE A 530 -2.72 14.41 -5.25
CA PHE A 530 -2.98 15.19 -4.04
C PHE A 530 -4.30 15.97 -4.12
N ARG A 531 -4.62 16.57 -5.27
CA ARG A 531 -5.91 17.24 -5.53
C ARG A 531 -7.08 16.28 -5.35
N CYS A 532 -6.96 15.07 -5.92
CA CYS A 532 -7.98 14.03 -5.77
C CYS A 532 -8.15 13.63 -4.30
N LEU A 533 -7.05 13.34 -3.58
CA LEU A 533 -7.09 13.02 -2.14
C LEU A 533 -7.72 14.15 -1.32
N TRP A 534 -7.37 15.39 -1.60
CA TRP A 534 -7.96 16.56 -0.94
C TRP A 534 -9.47 16.65 -1.19
N GLY A 535 -9.91 16.46 -2.43
CA GLY A 535 -11.33 16.41 -2.80
C GLY A 535 -12.08 15.29 -2.10
N ILE A 536 -11.47 14.10 -1.94
CA ILE A 536 -12.03 12.99 -1.18
C ILE A 536 -12.17 13.37 0.30
N MET A 537 -11.17 14.02 0.89
CA MET A 537 -11.26 14.48 2.28
C MET A 537 -12.35 15.54 2.45
N CYS A 538 -12.47 16.50 1.53
CA CYS A 538 -13.57 17.47 1.50
C CYS A 538 -14.94 16.77 1.43
N TYR A 539 -15.10 15.82 0.51
CA TYR A 539 -16.32 15.03 0.39
C TYR A 539 -16.61 14.29 1.69
N LEU A 540 -15.68 13.49 2.21
CA LEU A 540 -15.92 12.62 3.37
C LEU A 540 -16.17 13.39 4.67
N THR A 541 -15.67 14.63 4.78
CA THR A 541 -15.77 15.44 6.00
C THR A 541 -16.77 16.58 5.90
N ARG A 542 -17.66 16.54 4.89
CA ARG A 542 -18.67 17.55 4.64
C ARG A 542 -19.68 17.76 5.78
#